data_AF-A0A822HT59-F1
#
_entry.id   AF-A0A822HT59-F1
#
_cell.length_a   1.000
_cell.length_b   1.000
_cell.length_c   1.000
_cell.angle_alpha   90.00
_cell.angle_beta   90.00
_cell.angle_gamma   90.00
#
_symmetry.space_group_name_H-M   'P 1'
#
loop_
_entity.id
_entity.type
_entity.pdbx_description
1 polymer ?
#
loop_
_entity_poly.entity_id
_entity_poly.type
_entity_poly.pdbx_seq_one_letter_code
_entity_poly.pdbx_strand_id
1 'polypeptide(L)'
;DLCEPCRELCAYECKHLRCTRLCYEPCNRGPCNKPCNKKLKCGHICIGLCGEPCPPQCRICHKDIVQEIFFGSEDEPDARFVFLPNCKHISMY
;
A
#
# COMPACT_ATOMS: atom_id res chain seq x y z
N ASP A 1 21.85 12.67 -25.54
CA ASP A 1 21.60 11.29 -25.12
C ASP A 1 20.11 11.01 -25.30
N LEU A 2 19.75 10.00 -26.08
CA LEU A 2 18.36 9.59 -26.29
C LEU A 2 18.10 8.42 -25.34
N CYS A 3 17.22 8.61 -24.37
CA CYS A 3 16.80 7.52 -23.49
C CYS A 3 15.96 6.53 -24.31
N GLU A 4 16.44 5.30 -24.46
CA GLU A 4 15.69 4.23 -25.11
C GLU A 4 14.58 3.71 -24.18
N PRO A 5 13.36 3.46 -24.69
CA PRO A 5 12.25 2.99 -23.86
C PRO A 5 12.52 1.57 -23.34
N CYS A 6 12.22 1.33 -22.07
CA CYS A 6 12.37 0.02 -21.43
C CYS A 6 11.37 -0.99 -22.03
N ARG A 7 11.89 -2.02 -22.72
CA ARG A 7 11.11 -3.09 -23.37
C ARG A 7 10.94 -4.35 -22.51
N GLU A 8 11.29 -4.29 -21.23
CA GLU A 8 11.02 -5.38 -20.30
C GLU A 8 9.55 -5.39 -19.90
N LEU A 9 9.07 -6.53 -19.38
CA LEU A 9 7.74 -6.60 -18.78
C LEU A 9 7.67 -5.65 -17.58
N CYS A 10 6.55 -4.96 -17.44
CA CYS A 10 6.32 -4.09 -16.31
C CYS A 10 6.44 -4.89 -14.99
N ALA A 11 7.41 -4.50 -14.14
CA ALA A 11 7.65 -5.12 -12.84
C ALA A 11 6.53 -4.87 -11.82
N TYR A 12 5.51 -4.09 -12.18
CA TYR A 12 4.37 -3.84 -11.34
C TYR A 12 3.55 -5.13 -11.25
N GLU A 13 3.81 -5.93 -10.21
CA GLU A 13 3.00 -7.09 -9.79
C GLU A 13 2.79 -7.20 -8.27
N CYS A 14 1.77 -7.95 -7.88
CA CYS A 14 1.57 -8.48 -6.53
C CYS A 14 0.95 -9.87 -6.66
N LYS A 15 0.82 -10.60 -5.55
CA LYS A 15 0.22 -11.95 -5.55
C LYS A 15 -1.22 -12.03 -6.08
N HIS A 16 -1.90 -10.89 -6.26
CA HIS A 16 -3.28 -10.82 -6.73
C HIS A 16 -3.41 -10.31 -8.18
N LEU A 17 -2.50 -9.42 -8.61
CA LEU A 17 -2.59 -8.68 -9.86
C LEU A 17 -1.20 -8.55 -10.49
N ARG A 18 -1.09 -8.78 -11.80
CA ARG A 18 0.16 -8.63 -12.56
C ARG A 18 -0.10 -7.79 -13.81
N CYS A 19 0.73 -6.77 -14.03
CA CYS A 19 0.72 -6.03 -15.29
C CYS A 19 1.24 -6.93 -16.41
N THR A 20 0.58 -6.91 -17.58
CA THR A 20 1.00 -7.71 -18.74
C THR A 20 1.55 -6.86 -19.89
N ARG A 21 1.73 -5.56 -19.64
CA ARG A 21 2.27 -4.59 -20.60
C ARG A 21 3.78 -4.44 -20.45
N LEU A 22 4.42 -3.93 -21.49
CA LEU A 22 5.82 -3.51 -21.43
C LEU A 22 5.96 -2.28 -20.54
N CYS A 23 7.14 -2.07 -19.97
CA CYS A 23 7.39 -1.00 -19.00
C CYS A 23 7.10 0.40 -19.57
N TYR A 24 7.34 0.62 -20.88
CA TYR A 24 7.04 1.88 -21.54
C TYR A 24 5.55 2.10 -21.85
N GLU A 25 4.72 1.06 -21.77
CA GLU A 25 3.30 1.15 -22.07
C GLU A 25 2.50 1.58 -20.83
N PRO A 26 1.34 2.24 -21.03
CA PRO A 26 0.40 2.46 -19.94
C PRO A 26 0.02 1.13 -19.28
N CYS A 27 0.18 1.07 -17.95
CA CYS A 27 -0.15 -0.13 -17.18
C CYS A 27 -1.62 -0.52 -17.35
N ASN A 28 -1.89 -1.81 -17.53
CA ASN A 28 -3.24 -2.34 -17.68
C ASN A 28 -3.84 -2.89 -16.38
N ARG A 29 -3.14 -2.75 -15.25
CA ARG A 29 -3.65 -3.14 -13.93
C ARG A 29 -4.08 -1.91 -13.12
N GLY A 30 -5.17 -2.05 -12.37
CA GLY A 30 -5.57 -1.08 -11.35
C GLY A 30 -4.82 -1.24 -10.02
N PRO A 31 -5.16 -0.42 -9.02
CA PRO A 31 -4.69 -0.60 -7.64
C PRO A 31 -5.20 -1.91 -7.04
N CYS A 32 -4.45 -2.46 -6.09
CA CYS A 32 -4.81 -3.69 -5.39
C CYS A 32 -5.44 -3.36 -4.03
N ASN A 33 -6.72 -3.68 -3.86
CA ASN A 33 -7.48 -3.32 -2.64
C ASN A 33 -7.51 -4.45 -1.59
N LYS A 34 -6.61 -5.42 -1.71
CA LYS A 34 -6.48 -6.52 -0.76
C LYS A 34 -5.63 -6.10 0.45
N PRO A 35 -5.87 -6.66 1.64
CA PRO A 35 -5.04 -6.38 2.81
C PRO A 35 -3.58 -6.76 2.58
N CYS A 36 -2.68 -6.01 3.21
CA CYS A 36 -1.29 -6.39 3.29
C CYS A 36 -1.13 -7.56 4.27
N ASN A 37 -0.54 -8.67 3.80
CA ASN A 37 -0.29 -9.85 4.64
C ASN A 37 1.10 -9.83 5.32
N LYS A 38 1.81 -8.69 5.27
CA LYS A 38 3.13 -8.56 5.92
C LYS A 38 2.97 -8.34 7.42
N LYS A 39 3.96 -8.78 8.20
CA LYS A 39 4.11 -8.42 9.60
C LYS A 39 4.96 -7.16 9.72
N LEU A 40 4.56 -6.23 10.58
CA LEU A 40 5.35 -5.07 10.96
C LEU A 40 6.50 -5.51 11.88
N LYS A 41 7.44 -4.59 12.18
CA LYS A 41 8.58 -4.88 13.08
C LYS A 41 8.14 -5.34 14.48
N CYS A 42 6.97 -4.90 14.94
CA CYS A 42 6.38 -5.33 16.21
C CYS A 42 5.76 -6.75 16.16
N GLY A 43 5.77 -7.43 15.01
CA GLY A 43 5.24 -8.79 14.83
C GLY A 43 3.75 -8.85 14.46
N HIS A 44 3.01 -7.76 14.60
CA HIS A 44 1.59 -7.68 14.24
C HIS A 44 1.36 -7.54 12.73
N ILE A 45 0.18 -7.94 12.27
CA ILE A 45 -0.23 -7.82 10.87
C ILE A 45 -0.32 -6.33 10.48
N CYS A 46 0.19 -6.04 9.28
CA CYS A 46 0.13 -4.71 8.68
C CYS A 46 -1.32 -4.31 8.39
N ILE A 47 -1.63 -3.04 8.66
CA ILE A 47 -2.97 -2.47 8.45
C ILE A 47 -3.15 -1.87 7.05
N GLY A 48 -2.07 -1.84 6.25
CA GLY A 48 -2.08 -1.21 4.93
C GLY A 48 -2.59 -2.09 3.80
N LEU A 49 -2.54 -1.54 2.58
CA LEU A 49 -2.91 -2.24 1.35
C LEU A 49 -1.77 -3.07 0.74
N CYS A 50 -2.15 -4.10 -0.01
CA CYS A 50 -1.22 -4.92 -0.75
C CYS A 50 -0.58 -4.15 -1.91
N GLY A 51 0.75 -4.08 -1.93
CA GLY A 51 1.52 -3.39 -2.98
C GLY A 51 1.90 -1.96 -2.59
N GLU A 52 1.24 -1.39 -1.59
CA GLU A 52 1.57 -0.07 -1.06
C GLU A 52 2.68 -0.13 0.01
N PRO A 53 3.40 0.99 0.23
CA PRO A 53 4.29 1.13 1.38
C PRO A 53 3.56 0.81 2.68
N CYS A 54 4.14 -0.09 3.48
CA CYS A 54 3.51 -0.44 4.76
C CYS A 54 3.59 0.75 5.73
N PRO A 55 2.48 1.14 6.38
CA PRO A 55 2.51 2.14 7.42
C PRO A 55 3.40 1.68 8.59
N PRO A 56 4.20 2.59 9.18
CA PRO A 56 4.97 2.27 10.39
C PRO A 56 4.07 1.98 11.61
N GLN A 57 2.89 2.59 11.63
CA GLN A 57 1.92 2.51 12.71
C GLN A 57 1.19 1.17 12.68
N CYS A 58 0.86 0.69 13.87
CA CYS A 58 0.25 -0.62 14.10
C CYS A 58 -1.04 -0.39 14.87
N ARG A 59 -2.15 -1.00 14.44
CA ARG A 59 -3.45 -0.90 15.13
C ARG A 59 -3.40 -1.36 16.59
N ILE A 60 -2.46 -2.26 16.94
CA ILE A 60 -2.30 -2.78 18.31
C ILE A 60 -1.34 -1.91 19.13
N CYS A 61 -0.12 -1.66 18.63
CA CYS A 61 0.89 -0.93 19.40
C CYS A 61 0.69 0.60 19.42
N HIS A 62 -0.02 1.13 18.43
CA HIS A 62 -0.19 2.58 18.21
C HIS A 62 -1.69 2.91 18.10
N LYS A 63 -2.51 2.27 18.94
CA LYS A 63 -3.98 2.35 18.86
C LYS A 63 -4.46 3.80 18.90
N ASP A 64 -3.94 4.61 19.82
CA ASP A 64 -4.36 6.01 20.00
C ASP A 64 -4.08 6.84 18.74
N ILE A 65 -2.87 6.74 18.18
CA ILE A 65 -2.49 7.45 16.94
C ILE A 65 -3.35 7.00 15.76
N VAL A 66 -3.57 5.68 15.64
CA VAL A 66 -4.38 5.15 14.56
C VAL A 66 -5.80 5.67 14.71
N GLN A 67 -6.36 5.65 15.93
CA GLN A 67 -7.69 6.18 16.25
C GLN A 67 -7.84 7.68 15.94
N GLU A 68 -6.86 8.50 16.31
CA GLU A 68 -6.87 9.96 16.08
C GLU A 68 -6.76 10.36 14.60
N ILE A 69 -6.17 9.51 13.74
CA ILE A 69 -6.13 9.75 12.29
C ILE A 69 -7.55 9.66 11.67
N PHE A 70 -8.51 9.07 12.37
CA PHE A 70 -9.89 8.96 11.90
C PHE A 70 -10.73 10.15 12.35
N PHE A 71 -11.21 10.92 11.37
CA PHE A 71 -12.47 11.63 11.52
C PHE A 71 -13.57 10.74 10.92
N GLY A 72 -14.17 9.81 11.68
CA GLY A 72 -15.18 8.89 11.12
C GLY A 72 -15.39 7.57 11.90
N SER A 73 -15.78 6.50 11.21
CA SER A 73 -16.15 5.18 11.76
C SER A 73 -14.98 4.44 12.44
N GLU A 74 -14.64 4.88 13.66
CA GLU A 74 -13.50 4.49 14.50
C GLU A 74 -13.37 2.99 14.83
N ASP A 75 -14.34 2.15 14.50
CA ASP A 75 -14.41 0.76 14.96
C ASP A 75 -14.32 -0.30 13.86
N GLU A 76 -14.20 0.07 12.58
CA GLU A 76 -14.21 -0.95 11.53
C GLU A 76 -12.89 -1.75 11.50
N PRO A 77 -12.94 -3.07 11.81
CA PRO A 77 -11.75 -3.92 11.82
C PRO A 77 -11.13 -4.04 10.42
N ASP A 78 -11.92 -3.74 9.39
CA ASP A 78 -11.52 -3.82 7.99
C ASP A 78 -10.97 -2.51 7.40
N ALA A 79 -10.91 -1.42 8.16
CA ALA A 79 -10.28 -0.19 7.69
C ALA A 79 -8.81 -0.43 7.25
N ARG A 80 -8.43 0.14 6.11
CA ARG A 80 -7.11 0.00 5.49
C ARG A 80 -6.46 1.35 5.29
N PHE A 81 -5.14 1.33 5.18
CA PHE A 81 -4.33 2.55 5.17
C PHE A 81 -3.33 2.58 4.03
N VAL A 82 -3.04 3.79 3.58
CA VAL A 82 -1.93 4.10 2.69
C VAL A 82 -0.93 4.99 3.42
N PHE A 83 0.35 4.65 3.32
CA PHE A 83 1.43 5.46 3.85
C PHE A 83 2.09 6.24 2.71
N LEU A 84 2.15 7.55 2.87
CA LEU A 84 2.75 8.46 1.90
C LEU A 84 4.18 8.79 2.36
N PRO A 85 5.23 8.09 1.87
CA PRO A 85 6.58 8.22 2.40
C PRO A 85 7.17 9.62 2.24
N ASN A 86 6.74 10.37 1.21
CA ASN A 86 7.24 11.71 0.92
C ASN A 86 6.87 12.75 1.99
N CYS A 87 5.68 12.63 2.57
CA CYS A 87 5.19 13.54 3.62
C CYS A 87 5.00 12.85 4.98
N LYS A 88 5.30 11.55 5.06
CA LYS A 88 5.16 10.69 6.25
C LYS A 88 3.75 10.65 6.83
N HIS A 89 2.74 10.95 6.01
CA HIS A 89 1.35 10.88 6.42
C HIS A 89 0.78 9.48 6.19
N ILE A 90 -0.22 9.15 7.00
CA ILE A 90 -1.07 7.98 6.83
C ILE A 90 -2.47 8.49 6.53
N SER A 91 -3.10 7.90 5.53
CA SER A 91 -4.50 8.17 5.19
C SER A 91 -5.28 6.87 5.10
N MET A 92 -6.56 6.94 5.39
CA MET A 92 -7.49 5.82 5.19
C MET A 92 -7.76 5.66 3.69
N TYR A 93 -7.88 4.41 3.24
CA TYR A 93 -8.24 4.06 1.87
C TYR A 93 -9.73 3.80 1.73
#